data_AF-A0A8T4EDZ6-F1
#
_entry.id   AF-A0A8T4EDZ6-F1
#
_cell.length_a   1.000
_cell.length_b   1.000
_cell.length_c   1.000
_cell.angle_alpha   90.00
_cell.angle_beta   90.00
_cell.angle_gamma   90.00
#
_symmetry.space_group_name_H-M   'P 1'
#
loop_
_entity.id
_entity.type
_entity.pdbx_description
1 polymer ?
#
loop_
_entity_poly.entity_id
_entity_poly.type
_entity_poly.pdbx_seq_one_letter_code
_entity_poly.pdbx_strand_id
1 'polypeptide(L)'
;MNDGDRTNKIYEFTYSSAPGLREIFQCKYVSPSEALNRFSKILSLTESPFDFKIVVSDETMGEESSFQVKGGSIEEMFAKFKVFLETSTGFTFEDVVSEIQDTDYDEARFDTMSNYEKMQLIIYASFKHGKFSSLDVAEIYEDSFNEDLPKSTASTYLARMWNNGKGHLERYGNRSGYTYRLKTELKEVQKETDRAEELLAAIQMRVRD
;
A
#
# COMPACT_ATOMS: atom_id res chain seq x y z
N MET A 1 16.87 -6.56 11.94
CA MET A 1 16.78 -5.48 12.94
C MET A 1 17.59 -4.32 12.39
N ASN A 2 16.93 -3.24 11.97
CA ASN A 2 17.60 -2.04 11.46
C ASN A 2 17.28 -0.91 12.44
N ASP A 3 18.26 -0.57 13.28
CA ASP A 3 18.18 0.40 14.39
C ASP A 3 18.44 1.85 13.87
N GLY A 4 17.81 2.23 12.75
CA GLY A 4 18.17 3.44 11.99
C GLY A 4 17.30 4.69 12.23
N ASP A 5 16.07 4.57 12.73
CA ASP A 5 15.07 5.65 12.62
C ASP A 5 14.34 6.01 13.92
N ARG A 6 14.99 5.81 15.08
CA ARG A 6 14.42 6.26 16.36
C ARG A 6 14.69 7.76 16.54
N THR A 7 13.65 8.57 16.36
CA THR A 7 13.70 10.02 16.64
C THR A 7 13.51 10.29 18.13
N ASN A 8 13.82 11.50 18.63
CA ASN A 8 13.47 11.91 20.01
C ASN A 8 12.05 12.50 20.11
N LYS A 9 11.18 12.16 19.16
CA LYS A 9 9.84 12.73 19.05
C LYS A 9 8.80 11.77 19.59
N ILE A 10 7.85 12.36 20.32
CA ILE A 10 6.68 11.68 20.83
C ILE A 10 5.46 12.25 20.10
N TYR A 11 4.66 11.35 19.53
CA TYR A 11 3.41 11.67 18.86
C TYR A 11 2.26 11.13 19.72
N GLU A 12 1.39 12.01 20.20
CA GLU A 12 0.19 11.64 20.94
C GLU A 12 -1.04 11.96 20.09
N PHE A 13 -1.82 10.93 19.79
CA PHE A 13 -3.06 10.99 19.04
C PHE A 13 -4.23 10.84 20.01
N THR A 14 -5.01 11.89 20.22
CA THR A 14 -6.26 11.83 20.97
C THR A 14 -7.43 11.80 19.98
N TYR A 15 -8.32 10.83 20.11
CA TYR A 15 -9.51 10.69 19.27
C TYR A 15 -10.75 10.29 20.06
N SER A 16 -11.93 10.54 19.49
CA SER A 16 -13.20 10.14 20.10
C SER A 16 -13.80 8.96 19.32
N SER A 17 -13.74 7.75 19.86
CA SER A 17 -14.28 6.56 19.19
C SER A 17 -15.79 6.39 19.38
N ALA A 18 -16.39 7.04 20.37
CA ALA A 18 -17.84 7.09 20.57
C ALA A 18 -18.27 8.33 21.38
N PRO A 19 -19.56 8.69 21.44
CA PRO A 19 -20.04 9.80 22.26
C PRO A 19 -19.60 9.66 23.74
N GLY A 20 -18.72 10.54 24.19
CA GLY A 20 -18.20 10.54 25.57
C GLY A 20 -16.99 9.64 25.84
N LEU A 21 -16.51 8.87 24.85
CA LEU A 21 -15.29 8.07 24.95
C LEU A 21 -14.14 8.76 24.19
N ARG A 22 -13.03 9.00 24.91
CA ARG A 22 -11.79 9.55 24.35
C ARG A 22 -10.68 8.50 24.49
N GLU A 23 -10.05 8.18 23.38
CA GLU A 23 -8.88 7.30 23.32
C GLU A 23 -7.64 8.13 23.06
N ILE A 24 -6.54 7.70 23.68
CA ILE A 24 -5.22 8.33 23.51
C ILE A 24 -4.27 7.22 23.06
N PHE A 25 -3.65 7.43 21.90
CA PHE A 25 -2.62 6.56 21.37
C PHE A 25 -1.31 7.32 21.29
N GLN A 26 -0.24 6.74 21.83
CA GLN A 26 1.06 7.39 21.90
C GLN A 26 2.11 6.58 21.15
N CYS A 27 2.78 7.21 20.18
CA CYS A 27 3.96 6.69 19.51
C CYS A 27 5.19 7.41 20.02
N LYS A 28 6.09 6.67 20.66
CA LYS A 28 7.37 7.21 21.12
C LYS A 28 8.50 6.74 20.21
N TYR A 29 9.42 7.64 19.92
CA TYR A 29 10.68 7.34 19.24
C TYR A 29 10.52 6.77 17.83
N VAL A 30 9.55 7.28 17.07
CA VAL A 30 9.27 6.84 15.70
C VAL A 30 9.59 7.95 14.69
N SER A 31 9.95 7.57 13.46
CA SER A 31 10.11 8.54 12.37
C SER A 31 8.77 9.20 12.00
N PRO A 32 8.78 10.40 11.39
CA PRO A 32 7.57 11.03 10.87
C PRO A 32 6.77 10.13 9.92
N SER A 33 7.44 9.33 9.07
CA SER A 33 6.81 8.34 8.18
C SER A 33 6.11 7.22 8.95
N GLU A 34 6.73 6.70 9.99
CA GLU A 34 6.12 5.67 10.84
C GLU A 34 4.93 6.25 11.65
N ALA A 35 5.03 7.49 12.11
CA ALA A 35 3.91 8.20 12.75
C ALA A 35 2.72 8.39 11.80
N LEU A 36 2.99 8.77 10.54
CA LEU A 36 1.98 8.95 9.48
C LEU A 36 1.29 7.62 9.12
N ASN A 37 2.05 6.53 8.99
CA ASN A 37 1.51 5.19 8.73
C ASN A 37 0.60 4.70 9.87
N ARG A 38 1.00 4.93 11.12
CA ARG A 38 0.18 4.56 12.28
C ARG A 38 -1.09 5.40 12.36
N PHE A 39 -1.02 6.68 12.02
CA PHE A 39 -2.19 7.53 11.93
C PHE A 39 -3.19 7.03 10.87
N SER A 40 -2.72 6.69 9.67
CA SER A 40 -3.57 6.07 8.63
C SER A 40 -4.28 4.81 9.15
N LYS A 41 -3.56 3.95 9.87
CA LYS A 41 -4.14 2.73 10.44
C LYS A 41 -5.18 3.00 11.53
N ILE A 42 -5.04 4.07 12.31
CA ILE A 42 -6.05 4.47 13.31
C ILE A 42 -7.31 4.97 12.59
N LEU A 43 -7.15 5.80 11.57
CA LEU A 43 -8.26 6.30 10.76
C LEU A 43 -9.02 5.18 10.03
N SER A 44 -8.35 4.10 9.62
CA SER A 44 -9.01 2.95 8.98
C SER A 44 -9.80 2.07 9.94
N LEU A 45 -9.57 2.18 11.25
CA LEU A 45 -10.23 1.36 12.28
C LEU A 45 -11.50 2.02 12.85
N THR A 46 -11.85 3.20 12.34
CA THR A 46 -12.89 4.05 12.92
C THR A 46 -13.99 4.33 11.92
N GLU A 47 -15.23 4.02 12.28
CA GLU A 47 -16.38 4.00 11.36
C GLU A 47 -16.99 5.40 11.06
N SER A 48 -16.52 6.48 11.67
CA SER A 48 -17.03 7.84 11.40
C SER A 48 -15.99 8.93 11.72
N PRO A 49 -16.02 10.09 11.05
CA PRO A 49 -15.07 11.16 11.31
C PRO A 49 -15.25 11.73 12.73
N PHE A 50 -14.19 11.67 13.54
CA PHE A 50 -14.15 12.20 14.90
C PHE A 50 -13.17 13.37 15.01
N ASP A 51 -13.35 14.19 16.03
CA ASP A 51 -12.38 15.21 16.39
C ASP A 51 -11.07 14.56 16.83
N PHE A 52 -9.97 14.91 16.17
CA PHE A 52 -8.65 14.40 16.51
C PHE A 52 -7.72 15.54 16.94
N LYS A 53 -6.89 15.26 17.96
CA LYS A 53 -5.79 16.13 18.38
C LYS A 53 -4.49 15.35 18.34
N ILE A 54 -3.48 15.93 17.69
CA ILE A 54 -2.13 15.41 17.65
C ILE A 54 -1.23 16.36 18.43
N VAL A 55 -0.40 15.81 19.30
CA VAL A 55 0.69 16.54 19.96
C VAL A 55 2.01 15.90 19.53
N VAL A 56 2.92 16.71 19.02
CA VAL A 56 4.29 16.35 18.71
C VAL A 56 5.17 17.06 19.71
N SER A 57 5.85 16.31 20.55
CA SER A 57 6.84 16.84 21.48
C SER A 57 8.23 16.35 21.11
N ASP A 58 9.19 17.27 21.11
CA ASP A 58 10.61 16.94 21.00
C ASP A 58 11.23 16.90 22.40
N GLU A 59 11.62 15.71 22.87
CA GLU A 59 12.17 15.54 24.21
C GLU A 59 13.52 16.27 24.41
N THR A 60 14.22 16.65 23.34
CA THR A 60 15.53 17.32 23.44
C THR A 60 15.42 18.83 23.52
N MET A 61 14.41 19.43 22.89
CA MET A 61 14.20 20.89 22.89
C MET A 61 13.12 21.33 23.88
N GLY A 62 12.29 20.40 24.37
CA GLY A 62 11.15 20.72 25.24
C GLY A 62 10.03 21.49 24.53
N GLU A 63 10.06 21.51 23.19
CA GLU A 63 9.07 22.18 22.36
C GLU A 63 7.91 21.22 22.05
N GLU A 64 6.68 21.72 22.21
CA GLU A 64 5.47 21.00 21.88
C GLU A 64 4.71 21.73 20.77
N SER A 65 4.40 21.01 19.70
CA SER A 65 3.50 21.46 18.64
C SER A 65 2.23 20.64 18.68
N SER A 66 1.07 21.29 18.66
CA SER A 66 -0.21 20.58 18.64
C SER A 66 -1.07 20.97 17.44
N PHE A 67 -1.77 19.98 16.90
CA PHE A 67 -2.64 20.11 15.75
C PHE A 67 -3.99 19.47 16.06
N GLN A 68 -5.08 20.21 15.89
CA GLN A 68 -6.43 19.71 16.11
C GLN A 68 -7.25 19.88 14.84
N VAL A 69 -7.95 18.82 14.44
CA VAL A 69 -8.93 18.86 13.36
C VAL A 69 -10.28 18.44 13.90
N LYS A 70 -11.30 19.21 13.54
CA LYS A 70 -12.69 18.93 13.89
C LYS A 70 -13.44 18.53 12.63
N GLY A 71 -13.93 17.30 12.58
CA GLY A 71 -14.59 16.74 11.40
C GLY A 71 -13.74 16.78 10.11
N GLY A 72 -14.36 16.43 8.98
CA GLY A 72 -13.70 16.31 7.67
C GLY A 72 -13.56 14.86 7.21
N SER A 73 -13.15 14.66 5.96
CA SER A 73 -12.88 13.31 5.45
C SER A 73 -11.54 12.76 5.96
N ILE A 74 -11.38 11.43 5.96
CA ILE A 74 -10.12 10.76 6.32
C ILE A 74 -8.94 11.32 5.50
N GLU A 75 -9.17 11.59 4.22
CA GLU A 75 -8.19 12.16 3.29
C GLU A 75 -7.76 13.57 3.70
N GLU A 76 -8.71 14.44 4.05
CA GLU A 76 -8.41 15.80 4.52
C GLU A 76 -7.63 15.77 5.83
N MET A 77 -7.97 14.87 6.74
CA MET A 77 -7.25 14.67 8.00
C MET A 77 -5.82 14.22 7.76
N PHE A 78 -5.63 13.27 6.84
CA PHE A 78 -4.33 12.73 6.46
C PHE A 78 -3.43 13.77 5.79
N ALA A 79 -3.96 14.50 4.81
CA ALA A 79 -3.24 15.56 4.11
C ALA A 79 -2.81 16.67 5.08
N LYS A 80 -3.71 17.10 5.98
CA LYS A 80 -3.38 18.09 7.00
C LYS A 80 -2.31 17.61 7.98
N PHE A 81 -2.34 16.32 8.35
CA PHE A 81 -1.33 15.77 9.24
C PHE A 81 0.05 15.67 8.55
N LYS A 82 0.10 15.27 7.28
CA LYS A 82 1.34 15.29 6.48
C LYS A 82 1.99 16.68 6.49
N VAL A 83 1.22 17.72 6.14
CA VAL A 83 1.70 19.12 6.14
C VAL A 83 2.16 19.57 7.53
N PHE A 84 1.44 19.18 8.58
CA PHE A 84 1.83 19.48 9.95
C PHE A 84 3.16 18.81 10.33
N LEU A 85 3.38 17.55 9.94
CA LEU A 85 4.65 16.87 10.16
C LEU A 85 5.79 17.53 9.40
N GLU A 86 5.59 17.93 8.15
CA GLU A 86 6.60 18.64 7.35
C GLU A 86 7.02 19.94 8.03
N THR A 87 6.03 20.71 8.51
CA THR A 87 6.26 22.02 9.13
C THR A 87 6.90 21.89 10.52
N SER A 88 6.42 20.95 11.35
CA SER A 88 6.88 20.80 12.73
C SER A 88 8.18 20.02 12.86
N THR A 89 8.51 19.18 11.88
CA THR A 89 9.70 18.33 11.95
C THR A 89 10.80 18.69 10.97
N GLY A 90 10.53 19.56 10.01
CA GLY A 90 11.43 19.87 8.89
C GLY A 90 11.66 18.68 7.95
N PHE A 91 10.91 17.58 8.14
CA PHE A 91 10.97 16.38 7.33
C PHE A 91 10.13 16.57 6.08
N THR A 92 10.76 16.65 4.92
CA THR A 92 10.03 16.64 3.65
C THR A 92 9.65 15.21 3.34
N PHE A 93 8.34 14.90 3.33
CA PHE A 93 7.93 13.66 2.70
C PHE A 93 8.17 13.82 1.20
N GLU A 94 8.90 12.89 0.59
CA GLU A 94 8.83 12.77 -0.86
C GLU A 94 7.34 12.63 -1.23
N ASP A 95 6.89 13.34 -2.25
CA ASP A 95 5.56 13.14 -2.83
C ASP A 95 5.50 11.75 -3.46
N VAL A 96 5.45 10.73 -2.62
CA VAL A 96 4.71 9.53 -2.90
C VAL A 96 3.28 10.00 -2.80
N VAL A 97 2.74 10.45 -3.94
CA VAL A 97 1.30 10.58 -4.19
C VAL A 97 0.71 9.21 -3.89
N SER A 98 0.46 8.98 -2.61
CA SER A 98 -0.21 7.81 -2.09
C SER A 98 -1.66 8.21 -2.17
N GLU A 99 -2.22 7.98 -3.35
CA GLU A 99 -3.63 8.00 -3.65
C GLU A 99 -4.36 7.19 -2.57
N ILE A 100 -4.83 7.89 -1.55
CA ILE A 100 -6.02 7.51 -0.82
C ILE A 100 -7.12 8.18 -1.62
N GLN A 101 -7.85 7.38 -2.39
CA GLN A 101 -9.17 7.73 -2.87
C GLN A 101 -10.01 6.48 -2.89
N ASP A 102 -11.00 6.49 -2.03
CA ASP A 102 -12.13 5.60 -2.15
C ASP A 102 -13.07 6.15 -3.23
N THR A 103 -13.43 5.26 -4.15
CA THR A 103 -14.64 5.26 -4.98
C THR A 103 -14.76 6.11 -6.26
N ASP A 104 -13.70 6.79 -6.73
CA ASP A 104 -13.67 7.33 -8.11
C ASP A 104 -12.30 7.17 -8.82
N TYR A 105 -11.44 6.26 -8.32
CA TYR A 105 -9.99 6.25 -8.60
C TYR A 105 -9.41 5.09 -9.41
N ASP A 106 -10.22 4.26 -10.04
CA ASP A 106 -9.70 3.05 -10.67
C ASP A 106 -9.37 3.17 -12.16
N GLU A 107 -9.88 4.18 -12.87
CA GLU A 107 -9.66 4.27 -14.33
C GLU A 107 -8.30 4.93 -14.67
N ALA A 108 -8.00 6.08 -14.06
CA ALA A 108 -6.78 6.83 -14.33
C ALA A 108 -5.51 6.13 -13.83
N ARG A 109 -5.56 5.44 -12.69
CA ARG A 109 -4.40 4.70 -12.17
C ARG A 109 -4.12 3.47 -13.03
N PHE A 110 -5.16 2.75 -13.45
CA PHE A 110 -5.03 1.55 -14.29
C PHE A 110 -4.43 1.87 -15.67
N ASP A 111 -4.87 2.95 -16.32
CA ASP A 111 -4.28 3.42 -17.59
C ASP A 111 -2.82 3.85 -17.45
N THR A 112 -2.41 4.28 -16.25
CA THR A 112 -1.02 4.65 -15.96
C THR A 112 -0.14 3.49 -15.46
N MET A 113 -0.72 2.33 -15.15
CA MET A 113 0.05 1.16 -14.70
C MET A 113 0.95 0.66 -15.83
N SER A 114 2.21 0.43 -15.50
CA SER A 114 3.15 -0.20 -16.44
C SER A 114 2.75 -1.66 -16.71
N ASN A 115 3.13 -2.18 -17.88
CA ASN A 115 2.91 -3.58 -18.25
C ASN A 115 3.48 -4.56 -17.20
N TYR A 116 4.53 -4.15 -16.47
CA TYR A 116 5.08 -4.94 -15.38
C TYR A 116 4.12 -5.01 -14.19
N GLU A 117 3.54 -3.88 -13.77
CA GLU A 117 2.60 -3.81 -12.66
C GLU A 117 1.28 -4.50 -13.00
N LYS A 118 0.75 -4.28 -14.20
CA LYS A 118 -0.42 -4.99 -14.73
C LYS A 118 -0.19 -6.51 -14.72
N MET A 119 0.98 -6.97 -15.16
CA MET A 119 1.34 -8.40 -15.11
C MET A 119 1.45 -8.92 -13.67
N GLN A 120 2.04 -8.15 -12.75
CA GLN A 120 2.12 -8.56 -11.35
C GLN A 120 0.72 -8.73 -10.74
N LEU A 121 -0.20 -7.81 -11.03
CA LEU A 121 -1.59 -7.89 -10.60
C LEU A 121 -2.24 -9.19 -11.06
N ILE A 122 -2.12 -9.52 -12.36
CA ILE A 122 -2.65 -10.78 -12.92
C ILE A 122 -2.03 -12.00 -12.26
N ILE A 123 -0.72 -11.99 -12.03
CA ILE A 123 -0.03 -13.11 -11.36
C ILE A 123 -0.64 -13.36 -9.98
N TYR A 124 -0.74 -12.32 -9.15
CA TYR A 124 -1.27 -12.46 -7.79
C TYR A 124 -2.75 -12.83 -7.77
N ALA A 125 -3.57 -12.23 -8.63
CA ALA A 125 -5.01 -12.50 -8.66
C ALA A 125 -5.34 -13.89 -9.23
N SER A 126 -4.68 -14.29 -10.32
CA SER A 126 -5.12 -15.44 -11.15
C SER A 126 -4.38 -16.75 -10.87
N PHE A 127 -3.14 -16.69 -10.34
CA PHE A 127 -2.26 -17.86 -10.26
C PHE A 127 -1.98 -18.32 -8.81
N LYS A 128 -3.01 -18.26 -7.96
CA LYS A 128 -2.92 -18.68 -6.55
C LYS A 128 -2.59 -20.15 -6.35
N HIS A 129 -2.99 -20.99 -7.30
CA HIS A 129 -2.90 -22.44 -7.18
C HIS A 129 -2.18 -23.01 -8.39
N GLY A 130 -1.24 -23.92 -8.13
CA GLY A 130 -0.52 -24.64 -9.18
C GLY A 130 0.64 -23.85 -9.78
N LYS A 131 1.21 -24.43 -10.85
CA LYS A 131 2.34 -23.86 -11.57
C LYS A 131 1.85 -23.21 -12.85
N PHE A 132 2.51 -22.14 -13.26
CA PHE A 132 2.19 -21.40 -14.47
C PHE A 132 3.43 -21.06 -15.28
N SER A 133 3.26 -20.89 -16.58
CA SER A 133 4.31 -20.55 -17.54
C SER A 133 4.20 -19.10 -18.00
N SER A 134 5.21 -18.62 -18.72
CA SER A 134 5.14 -17.31 -19.36
C SER A 134 4.12 -17.24 -20.49
N LEU A 135 3.67 -18.38 -21.02
CA LEU A 135 2.57 -18.43 -21.98
C LEU A 135 1.24 -18.17 -21.27
N ASP A 136 0.98 -18.90 -20.19
CA ASP A 136 -0.26 -18.77 -19.40
C ASP A 136 -0.45 -17.33 -18.91
N VAL A 137 0.64 -16.67 -18.47
CA VAL A 137 0.58 -15.26 -18.04
C VAL A 137 0.26 -14.31 -19.19
N ALA A 138 0.79 -14.56 -20.39
CA ALA A 138 0.51 -13.72 -21.56
C ALA A 138 -0.96 -13.85 -21.98
N GLU A 139 -1.50 -15.07 -22.02
CA GLU A 139 -2.91 -15.33 -22.35
C GLU A 139 -3.85 -14.62 -21.39
N ILE A 140 -3.65 -14.76 -20.07
CA ILE A 140 -4.53 -14.10 -19.09
C ILE A 140 -4.36 -12.57 -19.12
N TYR A 141 -3.17 -12.06 -19.41
CA TYR A 141 -2.94 -10.63 -19.55
C TYR A 141 -3.71 -10.05 -20.74
N GLU A 142 -3.62 -10.71 -21.90
CA GLU A 142 -4.37 -10.35 -23.11
C GLU A 142 -5.88 -10.40 -22.85
N ASP A 143 -6.37 -11.47 -22.20
CA ASP A 143 -7.79 -11.61 -21.87
C ASP A 143 -8.29 -10.54 -20.88
N SER A 144 -7.44 -10.13 -19.93
CA SER A 144 -7.82 -9.20 -18.86
C SER A 144 -7.75 -7.73 -19.27
N PHE A 145 -6.80 -7.38 -20.15
CA PHE A 145 -6.51 -5.99 -20.50
C PHE A 145 -6.69 -5.68 -21.98
N ASN A 146 -6.97 -6.68 -22.81
CA ASN A 146 -7.10 -6.55 -24.26
C ASN A 146 -5.84 -5.91 -24.91
N GLU A 147 -4.68 -6.18 -24.31
CA GLU A 147 -3.35 -5.68 -24.70
C GLU A 147 -2.42 -6.88 -24.94
N ASP A 148 -1.66 -6.86 -26.05
CA ASP A 148 -0.66 -7.90 -26.35
C ASP A 148 0.54 -7.81 -25.39
N LEU A 149 0.84 -8.92 -24.71
CA LEU A 149 2.05 -9.06 -23.90
C LEU A 149 2.91 -10.19 -24.46
N PRO A 150 3.96 -9.86 -25.26
CA PRO A 150 4.80 -10.88 -25.85
C PRO A 150 5.37 -11.84 -24.80
N LYS A 151 5.32 -13.15 -25.07
CA LYS A 151 5.85 -14.20 -24.20
C LYS A 151 7.28 -13.94 -23.70
N SER A 152 8.13 -13.32 -24.52
CA SER A 152 9.50 -12.93 -24.15
C SER A 152 9.52 -11.84 -23.06
N THR A 153 8.59 -10.88 -23.14
CA THR A 153 8.36 -9.84 -22.13
C THR A 153 7.84 -10.46 -20.84
N ALA A 154 6.80 -11.31 -20.90
CA ALA A 154 6.28 -12.04 -19.75
C ALA A 154 7.38 -12.87 -19.07
N SER A 155 8.20 -13.59 -19.85
CA SER A 155 9.35 -14.36 -19.34
C SER A 155 10.37 -13.46 -18.63
N THR A 156 10.67 -12.28 -19.19
CA THR A 156 11.59 -11.31 -18.60
C THR A 156 11.05 -10.77 -17.27
N TYR A 157 9.77 -10.42 -17.22
CA TYR A 157 9.12 -9.90 -16.03
C TYR A 157 9.00 -10.95 -14.93
N LEU A 158 8.68 -12.21 -15.26
CA LEU A 158 8.71 -13.33 -14.32
C LEU A 158 10.11 -13.55 -13.73
N ALA A 159 11.14 -13.49 -14.57
CA ALA A 159 12.52 -13.60 -14.10
C ALA A 159 12.89 -12.43 -13.16
N ARG A 160 12.46 -11.20 -13.47
CA ARG A 160 12.64 -10.03 -12.59
C ARG A 160 11.90 -10.20 -11.26
N MET A 161 10.64 -10.60 -11.29
CA MET A 161 9.82 -10.82 -10.09
C MET A 161 10.40 -11.91 -9.20
N TRP A 162 10.95 -12.97 -9.79
CA TRP A 162 11.68 -14.02 -9.07
C TRP A 162 13.01 -13.51 -8.48
N ASN A 163 13.74 -12.67 -9.22
CA ASN A 163 15.06 -12.12 -8.81
C ASN A 163 14.97 -10.95 -7.82
N ASN A 164 13.85 -10.22 -7.74
CA ASN A 164 13.68 -8.98 -6.96
C ASN A 164 13.76 -9.14 -5.42
N GLY A 165 14.33 -10.23 -4.91
CA GLY A 165 14.67 -10.42 -3.50
C GLY A 165 13.50 -10.72 -2.56
N LYS A 166 12.26 -10.39 -2.95
CA LYS A 166 11.05 -10.66 -2.15
C LYS A 166 10.72 -12.15 -2.04
N GLY A 167 11.23 -12.99 -2.95
CA GLY A 167 11.11 -14.44 -2.85
C GLY A 167 9.69 -14.98 -2.99
N HIS A 168 8.75 -14.19 -3.54
CA HIS A 168 7.33 -14.54 -3.70
C HIS A 168 7.07 -15.64 -4.74
N LEU A 169 8.01 -15.85 -5.67
CA LEU A 169 7.93 -16.89 -6.68
C LEU A 169 8.94 -18.00 -6.42
N GLU A 170 8.53 -19.22 -6.74
CA GLU A 170 9.43 -20.34 -7.01
C GLU A 170 9.54 -20.57 -8.50
N ARG A 171 10.70 -21.03 -8.95
CA ARG A 171 10.95 -21.33 -10.37
C ARG A 171 11.36 -22.80 -10.53
N TYR A 172 10.77 -23.44 -11.52
CA TYR A 172 10.95 -24.85 -11.86
C TYR A 172 11.27 -25.00 -13.35
N GLY A 173 11.93 -26.09 -13.72
CA GLY A 173 12.22 -26.42 -15.12
C GLY A 173 13.56 -25.90 -15.63
N ASN A 174 13.71 -25.86 -16.95
CA ASN A 174 14.95 -25.50 -17.64
C ASN A 174 14.77 -24.23 -18.50
N ARG A 175 15.86 -23.74 -19.10
CA ARG A 175 15.87 -22.50 -19.90
C ARG A 175 14.83 -22.46 -21.03
N SER A 176 14.37 -23.61 -21.51
CA SER A 176 13.41 -23.73 -22.61
C SER A 176 11.95 -23.70 -22.15
N GLY A 177 11.68 -23.84 -20.84
CA GLY A 177 10.33 -23.98 -20.31
C GLY A 177 10.29 -23.79 -18.80
N TYR A 178 10.67 -22.61 -18.33
CA TYR A 178 10.51 -22.28 -16.92
C TYR A 178 9.01 -22.19 -16.56
N THR A 179 8.67 -22.79 -15.43
CA THR A 179 7.37 -22.64 -14.78
C THR A 179 7.57 -22.04 -13.40
N TYR A 180 6.56 -21.32 -12.92
CA TYR A 180 6.60 -20.56 -11.69
C TYR A 180 5.44 -20.96 -10.80
N ARG A 181 5.59 -20.75 -9.49
CA ARG A 181 4.53 -20.92 -8.50
C ARG A 181 4.60 -19.77 -7.50
N LEU A 182 3.46 -19.20 -7.15
CA LEU A 182 3.38 -18.28 -6.02
C LEU A 182 3.56 -19.03 -4.70
N LYS A 183 4.37 -18.46 -3.82
CA LYS A 183 4.54 -18.97 -2.45
C LYS A 183 3.41 -18.49 -1.56
N THR A 184 2.20 -18.98 -1.81
CA THR A 184 1.00 -18.61 -1.03
C THR A 184 1.11 -19.02 0.44
N GLU A 185 2.08 -19.87 0.80
CA GLU A 185 2.47 -20.14 2.18
C GLU A 185 3.05 -18.91 2.94
N LEU A 186 3.49 -17.87 2.23
CA LEU A 186 3.99 -16.63 2.82
C LEU A 186 2.83 -15.65 3.06
N LYS A 187 2.71 -15.15 4.29
CA LYS A 187 1.66 -14.18 4.67
C LYS A 187 1.66 -12.92 3.79
N GLU A 188 2.84 -12.46 3.39
CA GLU A 188 2.98 -11.29 2.51
C GLU A 188 2.42 -11.57 1.11
N VAL A 189 2.67 -12.77 0.57
CA VAL A 189 2.11 -13.19 -0.73
C VAL A 189 0.59 -13.31 -0.64
N GLN A 190 0.05 -13.85 0.45
CA GLN A 190 -1.39 -13.94 0.66
C GLN A 190 -2.04 -12.54 0.67
N LYS A 191 -1.43 -11.59 1.39
CA LYS A 191 -1.93 -10.20 1.41
C LYS A 191 -1.93 -9.55 0.03
N GLU A 192 -0.86 -9.73 -0.75
CA GLU A 192 -0.80 -9.20 -2.12
C GLU A 192 -1.80 -9.89 -3.05
N THR A 193 -2.05 -11.17 -2.82
CA THR A 193 -3.04 -11.97 -3.55
C THR A 193 -4.46 -11.48 -3.31
N ASP A 194 -4.84 -11.26 -2.05
CA ASP A 194 -6.17 -10.77 -1.67
C ASP A 194 -6.38 -9.35 -2.24
N ARG A 195 -5.38 -8.47 -2.11
CA ARG A 195 -5.41 -7.12 -2.69
C ARG A 195 -5.56 -7.14 -4.22
N ALA A 196 -4.82 -8.03 -4.89
CA ALA A 196 -4.84 -8.10 -6.35
C ALA A 196 -6.20 -8.58 -6.87
N GLU A 197 -6.86 -9.49 -6.16
CA GLU A 197 -8.22 -9.91 -6.50
C GLU A 197 -9.24 -8.79 -6.35
N GLU A 198 -9.21 -8.05 -5.25
CA GLU A 198 -10.12 -6.93 -5.02
C GLU A 198 -9.98 -5.90 -6.15
N LEU A 199 -8.75 -5.57 -6.52
CA LEU A 199 -8.46 -4.64 -7.62
C LEU A 199 -8.90 -5.20 -8.98
N LEU A 200 -8.58 -6.45 -9.30
CA LEU A 200 -8.95 -7.04 -10.59
C LEU A 200 -10.46 -7.21 -10.72
N ALA A 201 -11.16 -7.54 -9.61
CA ALA A 201 -12.61 -7.61 -9.58
C ALA A 201 -13.26 -6.23 -9.77
N ALA A 202 -12.72 -5.19 -9.14
CA ALA A 202 -13.19 -3.81 -9.33
C ALA A 202 -13.08 -3.36 -10.80
N ILE A 203 -11.99 -3.75 -11.48
CA ILE A 203 -11.78 -3.48 -12.91
C ILE A 203 -12.79 -4.28 -13.76
N GLN A 204 -12.91 -5.60 -13.55
CA GLN A 204 -13.75 -6.48 -14.36
C GLN A 204 -15.26 -6.22 -14.20
N MET A 205 -15.72 -5.77 -13.03
CA MET A 205 -17.13 -5.44 -12.80
C MET A 205 -17.60 -4.22 -13.62
N ARG A 206 -16.70 -3.34 -14.05
CA ARG A 206 -17.03 -2.11 -14.77
C ARG A 206 -16.98 -2.22 -16.30
N VAL A 207 -16.32 -3.26 -16.84
CA VAL A 207 -16.27 -3.54 -18.30
C VAL A 207 -17.57 -4.19 -18.83
N ARG A 208 -18.49 -4.58 -17.93
CA ARG A 208 -19.75 -5.26 -18.26
C ARG A 208 -21.00 -4.38 -18.23
N ASP A 209 -20.87 -3.09 -17.93
CA ASP A 209 -21.96 -2.11 -18.03
C ASP A 209 -21.92 -1.33 -19.35
#